data_AF-A0A3D3CUN4-F1
#
_entry.id   AF-A0A3D3CUN4-F1
#
_cell.length_a   1.000
_cell.length_b   1.000
_cell.length_c   1.000
_cell.angle_alpha   90.00
_cell.angle_beta   90.00
_cell.angle_gamma   90.00
#
_symmetry.space_group_name_H-M   'P 1'
#
loop_
_entity.id
_entity.type
_entity.pdbx_description
1 polymer ?
#
loop_
_entity_poly.entity_id
_entity_poly.type
_entity_poly.pdbx_seq_one_letter_code
_entity_poly.pdbx_strand_id
1 'polypeptide(L)' 'RDQLPYEIDGMVIKVNDFALQDKMGMTTHHPRWAMAFKFKARQATSKLIKVEFQVGRT' A
#
# COMPACT_ATOMS: atom_id res chain seq x y z
N ARG A 1 11.22 -3.80 1.87
CA ARG A 1 10.04 -4.23 1.09
C ARG A 1 10.33 -5.50 0.33
N ASP A 2 11.34 -5.50 -0.54
CA ASP A 2 11.54 -6.59 -1.50
C ASP A 2 12.22 -7.86 -0.91
N GLN A 3 12.43 -7.89 0.41
CA GLN A 3 12.98 -9.03 1.17
C GLN A 3 11.91 -9.78 1.99
N LEU A 4 10.68 -9.25 2.03
CA LEU A 4 9.58 -9.92 2.72
C LEU A 4 8.98 -10.97 1.78
N PRO A 5 8.50 -12.11 2.31
CA PRO A 5 7.85 -13.14 1.50
C PRO A 5 6.45 -12.73 1.00
N TYR A 6 6.06 -11.47 1.19
CA TYR A 6 4.76 -10.92 0.82
C TYR A 6 4.89 -9.46 0.39
N GLU A 7 3.95 -9.02 -0.44
CA GLU A 7 3.90 -7.64 -0.92
C GLU A 7 3.34 -6.70 0.16
N ILE A 8 3.95 -5.53 0.29
CA ILE A 8 3.45 -4.43 1.12
C ILE A 8 3.38 -3.16 0.29
N ASP A 9 2.22 -2.49 0.33
CA ASP A 9 1.97 -1.24 -0.38
C ASP A 9 2.29 -0.01 0.48
N GLY A 10 2.55 -0.19 1.77
CA GLY A 10 2.83 0.88 2.73
C GLY A 10 2.99 0.39 4.16
N MET A 11 2.81 1.32 5.09
CA MET A 11 2.80 1.11 6.54
C MET A 11 1.64 1.87 7.16
N VAL A 12 1.06 1.39 8.25
CA VAL A 12 0.04 2.13 9.00
C VAL A 12 0.66 2.66 10.29
N ILE A 13 0.62 3.97 10.48
CA ILE A 13 1.07 4.64 11.69
C ILE A 13 -0.12 4.75 12.64
N LYS A 14 0.03 4.31 13.89
CA LYS A 14 -1.02 4.33 14.91
C LYS A 14 -0.49 4.97 16.19
N VAL A 15 -1.30 5.81 16.83
CA VAL A 15 -1.00 6.32 18.17
C VAL A 15 -1.11 5.16 19.16
N ASN A 16 -0.07 4.92 19.96
CA ASN A 16 0.00 3.74 20.83
C ASN A 16 -0.91 3.83 22.08
N ASP A 17 -1.18 5.04 22.56
CA ASP A 17 -1.97 5.28 23.77
C ASP A 17 -3.49 5.23 23.48
N PHE A 18 -4.20 4.30 24.11
CA PHE A 18 -5.65 4.12 23.96
C PHE A 18 -6.47 5.32 24.45
N ALA A 19 -6.05 5.99 25.53
CA ALA A 19 -6.77 7.16 26.03
C ALA A 19 -6.71 8.32 25.03
N LEU A 20 -5.60 8.42 24.28
CA LEU A 20 -5.47 9.38 23.19
C LEU A 20 -6.28 8.95 21.95
N GLN A 21 -6.37 7.65 21.66
CA GLN A 21 -7.23 7.15 20.57
C GLN A 21 -8.71 7.49 20.83
N ASP A 22 -9.21 7.27 22.04
CA ASP A 22 -10.60 7.58 22.41
C ASP A 22 -10.90 9.08 22.33
N LYS A 23 -9.96 9.93 22.81
CA LYS A 23 -10.08 11.38 22.71
C LYS A 23 -10.09 11.88 21.26
N MET A 24 -9.27 11.27 20.39
CA MET A 24 -9.21 11.63 18.97
C MET A 24 -10.42 11.11 18.19
N GLY A 25 -10.98 9.97 18.62
CA GLY A 25 -12.15 9.36 18.00
C GLY A 25 -11.97 8.99 16.53
N MET A 26 -13.09 8.93 15.82
CA MET A 26 -13.16 8.48 14.43
C MET A 26 -14.08 9.41 13.62
N THR A 27 -13.77 9.58 12.34
CA THR A 27 -14.69 10.17 11.35
C THR A 27 -15.63 9.09 10.82
N THR A 28 -16.66 9.44 10.05
CA THR A 28 -17.62 8.47 9.47
C THR A 28 -16.94 7.33 8.68
N HIS A 29 -15.72 7.54 8.19
CA HIS A 29 -15.02 6.57 7.34
C HIS A 29 -13.61 6.16 7.84
N HIS A 30 -12.94 6.96 8.70
CA HIS A 30 -11.57 6.66 9.15
C HIS A 30 -11.28 7.11 10.60
N PRO A 31 -10.53 6.32 11.40
CA PRO A 31 -10.04 6.75 12.72
C PRO A 31 -9.07 7.91 12.60
N ARG A 32 -9.12 8.87 13.53
CA ARG A 32 -8.22 10.04 13.50
C ARG A 32 -6.81 9.74 14.02
N TRP A 33 -6.68 8.68 14.81
CA TRP A 33 -5.45 8.27 15.48
C TRP A 33 -4.59 7.29 14.66
N ALA A 34 -5.03 6.92 13.45
CA ALA A 34 -4.27 6.05 12.55
C ALA A 34 -4.24 6.61 11.12
N MET A 35 -3.09 6.50 10.47
CA MET A 35 -2.90 6.97 9.09
C MET A 35 -2.12 5.94 8.27
N ALA A 36 -2.63 5.64 7.07
CA ALA A 36 -1.96 4.76 6.12
C ALA A 36 -0.91 5.55 5.33
N PHE A 37 0.36 5.23 5.54
CA PHE A 37 1.50 5.76 4.79
C PHE A 37 1.85 4.81 3.65
N LYS A 38 1.30 5.08 2.47
CA LYS A 38 1.55 4.26 1.27
C LYS A 38 2.90 4.60 0.64
N PHE A 39 3.64 3.58 0.22
CA PHE A 39 4.84 3.76 -0.57
C PHE A 39 4.47 4.34 -1.93
N LYS A 40 5.38 5.12 -2.52
CA LYS A 40 5.21 5.58 -3.89
C LYS A 40 5.01 4.36 -4.79
N ALA A 41 3.87 4.35 -5.50
CA ALA A 41 3.62 3.35 -6.51
C ALA A 41 4.77 3.40 -7.52
N ARG A 42 5.34 2.24 -7.86
CA ARG A 42 6.29 2.14 -8.98
C ARG A 42 5.45 2.30 -10.26
N GLN A 43 5.22 3.53 -10.66
CA GLN A 43 4.54 3.86 -11.90
C GLN A 43 5.59 4.18 -12.95
N ALA A 44 5.50 3.51 -14.09
CA ALA A 44 6.29 3.81 -15.27
C ALA A 44 5.35 3.84 -16.47
N THR A 45 5.47 4.87 -17.30
CA THR A 45 4.75 4.94 -18.57
C THR A 45 5.67 4.45 -19.67
N SER A 46 5.21 3.51 -20.50
CA SER A 46 5.96 3.02 -21.65
C SER A 46 5.05 2.92 -22.88
N LYS A 47 5.67 2.90 -24.07
CA LYS A 47 4.97 2.72 -25.33
C LYS A 47 5.06 1.26 -25.75
N LEU A 48 3.93 0.67 -26.12
CA LEU A 48 3.90 -0.65 -26.74
C LEU A 48 4.39 -0.53 -28.19
N ILE A 49 5.52 -1.17 -28.52
CA ILE A 49 6.13 -1.09 -29.85
C ILE A 49 5.66 -2.26 -30.74
N LYS A 50 5.65 -3.48 -30.20
CA LYS A 50 5.28 -4.70 -30.91
C LYS A 50 4.88 -5.79 -29.90
N VAL A 51 4.03 -6.72 -30.34
CA VAL A 51 3.69 -7.95 -29.59
C VAL A 51 4.24 -9.14 -30.36
N GLU A 52 4.93 -10.03 -29.66
CA GLU A 52 5.45 -11.30 -30.21
C GLU A 52 4.79 -12.47 -29.47
N PHE A 53 4.39 -13.50 -30.21
CA PHE A 53 3.69 -14.65 -29.66
C PHE A 53 4.68 -15.80 -29.47
N GLN A 54 4.85 -16.23 -28.23
CA GLN A 54 5.66 -17.40 -27.89
C GLN A 54 4.74 -18.59 -27.59
N VAL A 55 5.05 -19.74 -28.20
CA VAL A 55 4.40 -21.01 -27.87
C VAL A 55 5.25 -21.68 -26.78
N GLY A 56 4.67 -21.83 -25.59
CA GLY A 56 5.31 -22.49 -24.46
C GLY A 56 5.48 -23.98 -24.71
N ARG A 57 6.46 -24.59 -24.03
CA ARG A 57 6.53 -26.05 -23.95
C ARG A 57 5.44 -26.49 -22.97
N THR A 58 4.47 -27.26 -23.46
CA THR A 58 3.66 -28.12 -22.59
C THR A 58 4.55 -28.98 -21.72
#